data_AF-A0A8H4JIN6-F1
#
_entry.id   AF-A0A8H4JIN6-F1
#
_cell.length_a   1.000
_cell.length_b   1.000
_cell.length_c   1.000
_cell.angle_alpha   90.00
_cell.angle_beta   90.00
_cell.angle_gamma   90.00
#
_symmetry.space_group_name_H-M   'P 1'
#
loop_
_entity.id
_entity.type
_entity.pdbx_description
1 polymer ?
#
loop_
_entity_poly.entity_id
_entity_poly.type
_entity_poly.pdbx_seq_one_letter_code
_entity_poly.pdbx_strand_id
1 'polypeptide(L)'
;MSYFLPPQGLQQLWDQVLMAVSQPGFQDFRDPELYMEAKGTKLLFKYPDAPSDLLAVMDNFDRKLHQVLDFSHIRNDRLYVDMAKETCPIHGGVPSHEPQTYLWRRCCIRHHLGQLYDGDIPKSGQNFYHESMLRDAGAMTTLTPVKSRLRRGGILYGQMYSLTKEIVDAARTYPFQNPDLRHLALDPQLRHGLQSISGKPVLCNITDRACLASKRRCHYGLADSKQRSFGVREEYRISWGLFQSVSTVLRSLTPEARSTQLPGHPSCLRVVRTSIFVDYVWHTINKFTTGFELIRAQRSGELTTWEQTKMMDMFLRYLRVAVGGHDYSREGALWWSRRELPQPAGLPRVYYGLGFSQALEQYGYCWIEPRIDWTLLSFLPDITGSVLFGNGTLHQRFMKYSGHARRFFGRSRCADLGLEWLRQYAGENIITDQILSWLCHICLQQMRVELGKQTVSEALPMDMYCIATYANRK
;
A
#
# COMPACT_ATOMS: atom_id res chain seq x y z
N MET A 1 -10.75 1.85 -20.63
CA MET A 1 -9.75 1.34 -21.60
C MET A 1 -8.76 2.47 -21.85
N SER A 2 -7.46 2.17 -21.96
CA SER A 2 -6.42 3.15 -22.29
C SER A 2 -5.75 2.70 -23.57
N TYR A 3 -5.71 3.55 -24.59
CA TYR A 3 -5.07 3.27 -25.86
C TYR A 3 -3.83 4.14 -25.99
N PHE A 4 -2.74 3.55 -26.47
CA PHE A 4 -1.56 4.32 -26.85
C PHE A 4 -1.82 4.95 -28.22
N LEU A 5 -1.74 6.28 -28.30
CA LEU A 5 -1.87 7.02 -29.55
C LEU A 5 -0.52 7.64 -29.90
N PRO A 6 0.08 7.28 -31.06
CA PRO A 6 1.30 7.93 -31.50
C PRO A 6 1.02 9.39 -31.89
N PRO A 7 1.99 10.31 -31.76
CA PRO A 7 1.79 11.74 -32.04
C PRO A 7 1.21 12.02 -33.43
N GLN A 8 1.62 11.26 -34.44
CA GLN A 8 1.17 11.43 -35.83
C GLN A 8 -0.33 11.18 -36.01
N GLY A 9 -0.93 10.34 -35.16
CA GLY A 9 -2.36 10.00 -35.21
C GLY A 9 -3.25 10.98 -34.46
N LEU A 10 -2.68 11.90 -33.66
CA LEU A 10 -3.47 12.78 -32.80
C LEU A 10 -4.34 13.74 -33.59
N GLN A 11 -3.79 14.37 -34.64
CA GLN A 11 -4.53 15.30 -35.47
C GLN A 11 -5.71 14.60 -36.16
N GLN A 12 -5.45 13.47 -36.82
CA GLN A 12 -6.49 12.72 -37.54
C GLN A 12 -7.60 12.25 -36.59
N LEU A 13 -7.25 11.77 -35.39
CA LEU A 13 -8.24 11.37 -34.39
C LEU A 13 -9.06 12.59 -33.93
N TRP A 14 -8.40 13.71 -33.68
CA TRP A 14 -9.08 14.94 -33.26
C TRP A 14 -10.07 15.43 -34.32
N ASP A 15 -9.66 15.45 -35.59
CA ASP A 15 -10.52 15.82 -36.71
C ASP A 15 -11.73 14.87 -36.82
N GLN A 16 -11.53 13.57 -36.61
CA GLN A 16 -12.63 12.59 -36.58
C GLN A 16 -13.60 12.83 -35.42
N VAL A 17 -13.09 13.18 -34.23
CA VAL A 17 -13.93 13.53 -33.08
C VAL A 17 -14.76 14.77 -33.41
N LEU A 18 -14.13 15.83 -33.95
CA LEU A 18 -14.82 17.06 -34.35
C LEU A 18 -15.91 16.80 -35.41
N MET A 19 -15.62 15.96 -36.41
CA MET A 19 -16.62 15.55 -37.40
C MET A 19 -17.77 14.77 -36.77
N ALA A 20 -17.47 13.83 -35.85
CA ALA A 20 -18.49 12.99 -35.21
C ALA A 20 -19.44 13.81 -34.33
N VAL A 21 -18.92 14.71 -33.50
CA VAL A 21 -19.75 15.56 -32.63
C VAL A 21 -20.58 16.59 -33.40
N SER A 22 -20.22 16.85 -34.66
CA SER A 22 -20.99 17.74 -35.54
C SER A 22 -22.17 17.03 -36.23
N GLN A 23 -22.30 15.71 -36.11
CA GLN A 23 -23.40 14.96 -36.73
C GLN A 23 -24.73 15.14 -35.98
N PRO A 24 -25.88 15.14 -36.69
CA PRO A 24 -27.20 15.15 -36.05
C PRO A 24 -27.36 13.98 -35.06
N GLY A 25 -27.86 14.29 -33.86
CA GLY A 25 -28.03 13.31 -32.78
C GLY A 25 -26.90 13.26 -31.74
N PHE A 26 -25.79 13.97 -31.97
CA PHE A 26 -24.66 14.05 -31.01
C PHE A 26 -24.51 15.43 -30.33
N GLN A 27 -25.60 16.20 -30.28
CA GLN A 27 -25.61 17.59 -29.80
C GLN A 27 -25.13 17.75 -28.35
N ASP A 28 -25.30 16.72 -27.53
CA ASP A 28 -24.82 16.70 -26.14
C ASP A 28 -23.27 16.69 -26.02
N PHE A 29 -22.56 16.38 -27.11
CA PHE A 29 -21.09 16.27 -27.16
C PHE A 29 -20.41 17.45 -27.88
N ARG A 30 -21.13 18.54 -28.14
CA ARG A 30 -20.56 19.75 -28.75
C ARG A 30 -19.46 20.35 -27.88
N ASP A 31 -18.54 21.07 -28.54
CA ASP A 31 -17.40 21.76 -27.92
C ASP A 31 -16.45 20.83 -27.14
N PRO A 32 -15.89 19.79 -27.78
CA PRO A 32 -14.98 18.87 -27.10
C PRO A 32 -13.70 19.60 -26.65
N GLU A 33 -13.23 19.26 -25.45
CA GLU A 33 -12.02 19.82 -24.85
C GLU A 33 -10.95 18.72 -24.64
N LEU A 34 -9.68 19.05 -24.85
CA LEU A 34 -8.56 18.16 -24.54
C LEU A 34 -7.99 18.45 -23.15
N TYR A 35 -7.91 17.40 -22.34
CA TYR A 35 -7.26 17.46 -21.03
C TYR A 35 -5.87 16.85 -21.12
N MET A 36 -4.85 17.65 -20.81
CA MET A 36 -3.46 17.23 -20.84
C MET A 36 -2.88 17.11 -19.43
N GLU A 37 -2.25 15.98 -19.14
CA GLU A 37 -1.46 15.77 -17.93
C GLU A 37 -0.04 15.38 -18.33
N ALA A 38 0.95 16.23 -18.01
CA ALA A 38 2.35 15.94 -18.24
C ALA A 38 2.98 15.30 -16.99
N LYS A 39 3.48 14.07 -17.11
CA LYS A 39 4.21 13.35 -16.05
C LYS A 39 5.68 13.20 -16.41
N GLY A 40 6.54 13.12 -15.39
CA GLY A 40 7.98 12.90 -15.58
C GLY A 40 8.76 14.15 -16.03
N THR A 41 8.11 15.31 -16.13
CA THR A 41 8.74 16.57 -16.57
C THR A 41 9.51 17.30 -15.47
N LYS A 42 9.45 16.84 -14.22
CA LYS A 42 10.02 17.54 -13.03
C LYS A 42 11.48 17.96 -13.23
N LEU A 43 12.32 17.10 -13.82
CA LEU A 43 13.74 17.40 -14.03
C LEU A 43 13.99 18.40 -15.17
N LEU A 44 13.08 18.50 -16.16
CA LEU A 44 13.20 19.44 -17.29
C LEU A 44 13.00 20.90 -16.84
N PHE A 45 12.20 21.08 -15.78
CA PHE A 45 11.82 22.38 -15.24
C PHE A 45 12.60 22.76 -13.98
N LYS A 46 13.53 21.91 -13.51
CA LYS A 46 14.47 22.29 -12.44
C LYS A 46 15.37 23.43 -12.93
N TYR A 47 15.61 24.42 -12.09
CA TYR A 47 16.53 25.52 -12.39
C TYR A 47 17.76 25.47 -11.48
N PRO A 48 18.93 25.04 -12.00
CA PRO A 48 20.12 24.83 -11.19
C PRO A 48 20.91 26.12 -10.92
N ASP A 49 20.71 27.18 -11.72
CA ASP A 49 21.59 28.36 -11.70
C ASP A 49 21.25 29.33 -10.56
N ALA A 50 19.99 29.35 -10.09
CA ALA A 50 19.56 30.13 -8.93
C ALA A 50 18.50 29.36 -8.11
N PRO A 51 18.85 28.23 -7.48
CA PRO A 51 17.88 27.34 -6.83
C PRO A 51 17.20 27.97 -5.60
N SER A 52 17.75 29.08 -5.08
CA SER A 52 17.20 29.83 -3.96
C SER A 52 16.41 31.07 -4.35
N ASP A 53 16.47 31.57 -5.59
CA ASP A 53 15.65 32.71 -6.05
C ASP A 53 14.38 32.20 -6.72
N LEU A 54 13.27 32.26 -5.98
CA LEU A 54 11.98 31.78 -6.45
C LEU A 54 11.51 32.49 -7.74
N LEU A 55 11.80 33.78 -7.91
CA LEU A 55 11.39 34.51 -9.11
C LEU A 55 12.14 33.99 -10.33
N ALA A 56 13.45 33.80 -10.23
CA ALA A 56 14.26 33.27 -11.32
C ALA A 56 13.81 31.87 -11.75
N VAL A 57 13.46 31.01 -10.77
CA VAL A 57 12.87 29.68 -11.03
C VAL A 57 11.54 29.81 -11.77
N MET A 58 10.64 30.70 -11.31
CA MET A 58 9.32 30.89 -11.90
C MET A 58 9.39 31.51 -13.31
N ASP A 59 10.22 32.52 -13.54
CA ASP A 59 10.39 33.14 -14.86
C ASP A 59 11.01 32.15 -15.87
N ASN A 60 11.97 31.32 -15.43
CA ASN A 60 12.49 30.26 -16.29
C ASN A 60 11.44 29.19 -16.61
N PHE A 61 10.62 28.80 -15.63
CA PHE A 61 9.50 27.89 -15.85
C PHE A 61 8.50 28.46 -16.85
N ASP A 62 8.09 29.72 -16.64
CA ASP A 62 7.15 30.45 -17.49
C ASP A 62 7.64 30.52 -18.94
N ARG A 63 8.90 30.95 -19.14
CA ARG A 63 9.54 31.00 -20.45
C ARG A 63 9.57 29.64 -21.14
N LYS A 64 9.98 28.57 -20.42
CA LYS A 64 10.01 27.21 -20.98
C LYS A 64 8.61 26.71 -21.33
N LEU A 65 7.60 27.04 -20.50
CA LEU A 65 6.23 26.61 -20.74
C LEU A 65 5.66 27.27 -22.01
N HIS A 66 5.89 28.56 -22.22
CA HIS A 66 5.50 29.28 -23.44
C HIS A 66 6.25 28.82 -24.70
N GLN A 67 7.40 28.17 -24.57
CA GLN A 67 8.10 27.57 -25.70
C GLN A 67 7.49 26.23 -26.16
N VAL A 68 6.75 25.55 -25.27
CA VAL A 68 6.21 24.21 -25.55
C VAL A 68 4.69 24.19 -25.68
N LEU A 69 3.99 25.20 -25.17
CA LEU A 69 2.54 25.35 -25.28
C LEU A 69 2.18 26.65 -25.97
N ASP A 70 1.20 26.57 -26.87
CA ASP A 70 0.52 27.75 -27.40
C ASP A 70 -0.62 28.17 -26.45
N PHE A 71 -0.40 29.24 -25.71
CA PHE A 71 -1.36 29.75 -24.73
C PHE A 71 -2.64 30.31 -25.35
N SER A 72 -2.70 30.55 -26.66
CA SER A 72 -3.95 30.94 -27.34
C SER A 72 -5.01 29.83 -27.28
N HIS A 73 -4.58 28.57 -27.11
CA HIS A 73 -5.45 27.41 -26.95
C HIS A 73 -5.62 26.96 -25.49
N ILE A 74 -4.97 27.63 -24.53
CA ILE A 74 -5.00 27.25 -23.13
C ILE A 74 -6.00 28.09 -22.36
N ARG A 75 -6.91 27.40 -21.67
CA ARG A 75 -7.82 28.01 -20.70
C ARG A 75 -7.08 28.31 -19.41
N ASN A 76 -6.71 29.57 -19.19
CA ASN A 76 -5.97 30.02 -18.00
C ASN A 76 -6.69 29.70 -16.67
N ASP A 77 -8.02 29.68 -16.66
CA ASP A 77 -8.85 29.30 -15.50
C ASP A 77 -8.80 27.79 -15.19
N ARG A 78 -8.22 26.98 -16.09
CA ARG A 78 -8.11 25.52 -15.99
C ARG A 78 -6.68 25.01 -16.13
N LEU A 79 -5.69 25.90 -16.16
CA LEU A 79 -4.28 25.54 -16.10
C LEU A 79 -3.80 25.46 -14.65
N TYR A 80 -3.18 24.33 -14.31
CA TYR A 80 -2.64 24.08 -12.97
C TYR A 80 -1.20 23.62 -13.07
N VAL A 81 -0.36 24.11 -12.16
CA VAL A 81 1.07 23.78 -12.09
C VAL A 81 1.43 23.30 -10.69
N ASP A 82 2.35 22.34 -10.62
CA ASP A 82 2.89 21.86 -9.36
C ASP A 82 4.15 22.67 -9.02
N MET A 83 4.12 23.40 -7.91
CA MET A 83 5.25 24.16 -7.38
C MET A 83 5.76 23.46 -6.12
N ALA A 84 7.07 23.18 -6.06
CA ALA A 84 7.67 22.48 -4.94
C ALA A 84 8.96 23.15 -4.47
N LYS A 85 9.20 23.08 -3.16
CA LYS A 85 10.50 23.36 -2.56
C LYS A 85 11.06 22.10 -1.92
N GLU A 86 12.38 21.97 -1.99
CA GLU A 86 13.12 20.87 -1.39
C GLU A 86 14.09 21.42 -0.35
N THR A 87 14.05 20.87 0.86
CA THR A 87 15.04 21.18 1.90
C THR A 87 16.04 20.03 1.95
N CYS A 88 17.25 20.30 1.46
CA CYS A 88 18.33 19.33 1.35
C CYS A 88 19.29 19.40 2.55
N PRO A 89 19.93 18.29 2.94
CA PRO A 89 21.03 18.30 3.91
C PRO A 89 22.32 18.85 3.29
N ILE A 90 22.40 20.19 3.21
CA ILE A 90 23.56 20.92 2.69
C ILE A 90 23.96 21.95 3.76
N HIS A 91 25.22 21.93 4.19
CA HIS A 91 25.76 22.89 5.14
C HIS A 91 26.62 23.91 4.39
N GLY A 92 26.15 25.17 4.29
CA GLY A 92 26.93 26.25 3.67
C GLY A 92 27.25 26.06 2.19
N GLY A 93 26.38 25.39 1.43
CA GLY A 93 26.61 25.06 0.01
C GLY A 93 27.50 23.84 -0.23
N VAL A 94 28.06 23.24 0.83
CA VAL A 94 28.85 22.01 0.77
C VAL A 94 28.01 20.83 1.29
N PRO A 95 28.00 19.68 0.62
CA PRO A 95 27.39 18.47 1.17
C PRO A 95 27.96 18.18 2.56
N SER A 96 27.11 17.87 3.53
CA SER A 96 27.55 17.41 4.86
C SER A 96 28.51 16.23 4.69
N HIS A 97 29.67 16.26 5.38
CA HIS A 97 30.65 15.16 5.36
C HIS A 97 30.05 13.83 5.82
N GLU A 98 29.02 13.88 6.69
CA GLU A 98 28.23 12.72 7.06
C GLU A 98 26.85 12.78 6.36
N PRO A 99 26.44 11.74 5.63
CA PRO A 99 25.13 11.67 4.98
C PRO A 99 23.98 11.77 5.98
N GLN A 100 23.02 12.64 5.71
CA GLN A 100 21.90 12.94 6.59
C GLN A 100 20.55 12.67 5.91
N THR A 101 19.59 12.21 6.69
CA THR A 101 18.20 12.04 6.32
C THR A 101 17.34 13.00 7.14
N TYR A 102 16.57 13.85 6.45
CA TYR A 102 15.62 14.77 7.06
C TYR A 102 14.23 14.17 7.07
N LEU A 103 13.57 14.19 8.23
CA LEU A 103 12.20 13.71 8.41
C LEU A 103 11.32 14.84 8.94
N TRP A 104 10.13 15.01 8.38
CA TRP A 104 9.18 15.98 8.91
C TRP A 104 8.69 15.56 10.30
N ARG A 105 8.69 16.50 11.24
CA ARG A 105 8.02 16.32 12.53
C ARG A 105 6.51 16.38 12.33
N ARG A 106 5.79 15.37 12.79
CA ARG A 106 4.32 15.27 12.65
C ARG A 106 3.59 16.43 13.33
N CYS A 107 4.07 16.90 14.48
CA CYS A 107 3.51 18.09 15.15
C CYS A 107 3.64 19.35 14.29
N CYS A 108 4.76 19.51 13.57
CA CYS A 108 5.00 20.65 12.70
C CYS A 108 4.16 20.59 11.42
N ILE A 109 3.95 19.40 10.86
CA ILE A 109 2.98 19.19 9.77
C ILE A 109 1.56 19.63 10.22
N ARG A 110 1.13 19.25 11.42
CA ARG A 110 -0.17 19.64 11.98
C ARG A 110 -0.26 21.15 12.21
N HIS A 111 0.80 21.74 12.76
CA HIS A 111 0.87 23.19 12.96
C HIS A 111 0.79 23.94 11.63
N HIS A 112 1.52 23.48 10.61
CA HIS A 112 1.49 24.02 9.25
C HIS A 112 0.09 23.95 8.64
N LEU A 113 -0.64 22.84 8.81
CA LEU A 113 -2.05 22.78 8.40
C LEU A 113 -2.93 23.75 9.18
N GLY A 114 -2.70 23.89 10.48
CA GLY A 114 -3.38 24.89 11.31
C GLY A 114 -3.19 26.29 10.74
N GLN A 115 -1.96 26.67 10.41
CA GLN A 115 -1.66 27.96 9.77
C GLN A 115 -2.31 28.09 8.40
N LEU A 116 -2.22 27.05 7.57
CA LEU A 116 -2.76 27.06 6.21
C LEU A 116 -4.29 27.26 6.18
N TYR A 117 -4.99 26.76 7.20
CA TYR A 117 -6.45 26.84 7.32
C TYR A 117 -6.93 27.79 8.41
N ASP A 118 -6.07 28.69 8.91
CA ASP A 118 -6.41 29.68 9.94
C ASP A 118 -7.02 29.03 11.22
N GLY A 119 -6.58 27.81 11.55
CA GLY A 119 -7.07 26.98 12.67
C GLY A 119 -8.17 25.98 12.28
N ASP A 120 -8.95 26.27 11.23
CA ASP A 120 -10.13 25.51 10.82
C ASP A 120 -9.78 24.41 9.80
N ILE A 121 -8.97 23.44 10.24
CA ILE A 121 -8.57 22.31 9.39
C ILE A 121 -9.81 21.52 8.94
N PRO A 122 -10.01 21.28 7.63
CA PRO A 122 -11.16 20.55 7.14
C PRO A 122 -11.23 19.13 7.69
N LYS A 123 -12.45 18.61 7.85
CA LYS A 123 -12.68 17.23 8.33
C LYS A 123 -12.34 16.15 7.28
N SER A 124 -12.19 16.53 6.02
CA SER A 124 -12.03 15.62 4.89
C SER A 124 -11.10 16.19 3.83
N GLY A 125 -10.30 15.32 3.20
CA GLY A 125 -9.31 15.69 2.20
C GLY A 125 -7.89 15.75 2.74
N GLN A 126 -7.71 15.52 4.04
CA GLN A 126 -6.42 15.52 4.73
C GLN A 126 -6.04 14.07 5.04
N ASN A 127 -4.88 13.63 4.58
CA ASN A 127 -4.35 12.33 4.93
C ASN A 127 -3.00 12.52 5.62
N PHE A 128 -2.80 11.82 6.73
CA PHE A 128 -1.54 11.78 7.44
C PHE A 128 -0.95 10.39 7.32
N TYR A 129 0.34 10.35 7.06
CA TYR A 129 1.10 9.12 6.87
C TYR A 129 2.20 9.10 7.92
N HIS A 130 2.40 7.95 8.53
CA HIS A 130 3.54 7.73 9.42
C HIS A 130 4.74 7.29 8.60
N GLU A 131 5.88 7.92 8.82
CA GLU A 131 7.12 7.58 8.12
C GLU A 131 7.77 6.40 8.82
N SER A 132 7.98 5.30 8.10
CA SER A 132 8.66 4.09 8.60
C SER A 132 8.18 3.65 9.99
N MET A 133 6.87 3.72 10.23
CA MET A 133 6.21 3.31 11.48
C MET A 133 6.54 4.11 12.74
N LEU A 134 7.08 5.33 12.58
CA LEU A 134 7.39 6.22 13.69
C LEU A 134 6.20 7.12 14.03
N ARG A 135 5.99 7.39 15.32
CA ARG A 135 4.92 8.31 15.79
C ARG A 135 5.18 9.76 15.35
N ASP A 136 6.42 10.20 15.52
CA ASP A 136 6.79 11.62 15.44
C ASP A 136 7.28 12.06 14.06
N ALA A 137 7.52 11.11 13.15
CA ALA A 137 7.90 11.37 11.77
C ALA A 137 6.75 11.02 10.82
N GLY A 138 6.50 11.85 9.81
CA GLY A 138 5.40 11.59 8.89
C GLY A 138 5.41 12.38 7.61
N ALA A 139 4.36 12.16 6.83
CA ALA A 139 4.03 12.90 5.64
C ALA A 139 2.54 13.27 5.67
N MET A 140 2.13 14.17 4.79
CA MET A 140 0.75 14.61 4.71
C MET A 140 0.37 15.01 3.30
N THR A 141 -0.88 14.76 2.96
CA THR A 141 -1.54 15.32 1.77
C THR A 141 -2.76 16.11 2.23
N THR A 142 -3.06 17.20 1.53
CA THR A 142 -4.25 18.02 1.79
C THR A 142 -4.88 18.42 0.47
N LEU A 143 -6.17 18.09 0.31
CA LEU A 143 -7.02 18.57 -0.76
C LEU A 143 -7.86 19.73 -0.22
N THR A 144 -7.73 20.91 -0.82
CA THR A 144 -8.44 22.09 -0.32
C THR A 144 -9.94 21.98 -0.64
N PRO A 145 -10.86 22.21 0.32
CA PRO A 145 -12.29 22.14 0.03
C PRO A 145 -12.70 23.13 -1.06
N VAL A 146 -13.68 22.77 -1.90
CA VAL A 146 -14.11 23.60 -3.04
C VAL A 146 -14.51 25.02 -2.62
N LYS A 147 -15.15 25.14 -1.45
CA LYS A 147 -15.63 26.42 -0.89
C LYS A 147 -14.59 27.14 -0.01
N SER A 148 -13.37 26.64 0.12
CA SER A 148 -12.34 27.23 1.01
C SER A 148 -11.71 28.49 0.41
N ARG A 149 -11.17 29.36 1.28
CA ARG A 149 -10.36 30.52 0.87
C ARG A 149 -9.18 30.09 0.00
N LEU A 150 -8.52 28.99 0.36
CA LEU A 150 -7.39 28.44 -0.37
C LEU A 150 -7.77 28.02 -1.80
N ARG A 151 -8.90 27.31 -1.96
CA ARG A 151 -9.37 26.91 -3.29
C ARG A 151 -9.70 28.13 -4.15
N ARG A 152 -10.40 29.12 -3.61
CA ARG A 152 -10.68 30.38 -4.31
C ARG A 152 -9.41 31.16 -4.66
N GLY A 153 -8.42 31.13 -3.77
CA GLY A 153 -7.11 31.72 -3.96
C GLY A 153 -6.20 30.92 -4.90
N GLY A 154 -6.65 29.78 -5.43
CA GLY A 154 -5.91 29.02 -6.43
C GLY A 154 -4.98 27.94 -5.88
N ILE A 155 -5.08 27.52 -4.61
CA ILE A 155 -4.38 26.34 -4.07
C ILE A 155 -5.33 25.16 -4.08
N LEU A 156 -4.99 24.10 -4.80
CA LEU A 156 -5.86 22.93 -5.01
C LEU A 156 -5.48 21.75 -4.15
N TYR A 157 -4.18 21.52 -3.99
CA TYR A 157 -3.62 20.37 -3.31
C TYR A 157 -2.28 20.75 -2.71
N GLY A 158 -1.94 20.16 -1.57
CA GLY A 158 -0.63 20.29 -0.93
C GLY A 158 -0.13 18.93 -0.45
N GLN A 159 1.19 18.76 -0.45
CA GLN A 159 1.84 17.56 0.04
C GLN A 159 3.17 17.88 0.72
N MET A 160 3.41 17.28 1.87
CA MET A 160 4.67 17.33 2.60
C MET A 160 5.16 15.91 2.83
N TYR A 161 6.38 15.58 2.39
CA TYR A 161 6.91 14.22 2.51
C TYR A 161 8.45 14.17 2.53
N SER A 162 9.00 13.05 2.99
CA SER A 162 10.43 12.76 2.97
C SER A 162 10.86 12.10 1.66
N LEU A 163 12.03 12.46 1.14
CA LEU A 163 12.59 11.85 -0.07
C LEU A 163 13.10 10.43 0.14
N THR A 164 13.12 9.93 1.39
CA THR A 164 13.37 8.52 1.73
C THR A 164 12.45 7.56 0.98
N LYS A 165 11.26 8.00 0.55
CA LYS A 165 10.38 7.18 -0.29
C LYS A 165 11.03 6.78 -1.62
N GLU A 166 11.93 7.60 -2.16
CA GLU A 166 12.58 7.39 -3.46
C GLU A 166 13.60 6.24 -3.43
N ILE A 167 14.02 5.80 -2.24
CA ILE A 167 14.95 4.67 -2.04
C ILE A 167 14.42 3.37 -2.68
N VAL A 168 13.11 3.15 -2.61
CA VAL A 168 12.46 1.90 -3.06
C VAL A 168 11.33 2.13 -4.06
N ASP A 169 11.05 3.38 -4.41
CA ASP A 169 10.03 3.75 -5.40
C ASP A 169 10.52 3.41 -6.81
N ALA A 170 9.74 2.61 -7.54
CA ALA A 170 9.90 2.44 -8.98
C ALA A 170 8.58 2.80 -9.66
N ALA A 171 8.50 4.03 -10.20
CA ALA A 171 7.32 4.53 -10.90
C ALA A 171 6.00 4.36 -10.10
N ARG A 172 6.02 4.75 -8.82
CA ARG A 172 4.92 4.62 -7.84
C ARG A 172 4.59 3.18 -7.44
N THR A 173 5.44 2.23 -7.81
CA THR A 173 5.31 0.82 -7.39
C THR A 173 6.31 0.55 -6.28
N TYR A 174 5.83 0.31 -5.07
CA TYR A 174 6.68 0.00 -3.93
C TYR A 174 6.75 -1.51 -3.67
N PRO A 175 7.81 -2.00 -3.02
CA PRO A 175 7.94 -3.40 -2.60
C PRO A 175 6.72 -3.88 -1.81
N PHE A 176 6.38 -5.16 -1.95
CA PHE A 176 5.29 -5.85 -1.25
C PHE A 176 3.88 -5.31 -1.50
N GLN A 177 3.68 -4.29 -2.34
CA GLN A 177 2.35 -3.76 -2.63
C GLN A 177 1.51 -4.66 -3.56
N ASN A 178 2.11 -5.66 -4.20
CA ASN A 178 1.36 -6.58 -5.05
C ASN A 178 0.30 -7.31 -4.20
N PRO A 179 -1.00 -7.09 -4.47
CA PRO A 179 -2.09 -7.67 -3.70
C PRO A 179 -2.10 -9.20 -3.68
N ASP A 180 -1.51 -9.84 -4.70
CA ASP A 180 -1.48 -11.29 -4.87
C ASP A 180 -0.41 -11.97 -4.01
N LEU A 181 0.52 -11.21 -3.40
CA LEU A 181 1.51 -11.77 -2.48
C LEU A 181 0.86 -12.49 -1.30
N ARG A 182 -0.35 -12.09 -0.91
CA ARG A 182 -1.12 -12.75 0.15
C ARG A 182 -1.50 -14.18 -0.19
N HIS A 183 -1.48 -14.58 -1.46
CA HIS A 183 -1.66 -15.98 -1.85
C HIS A 183 -0.52 -16.87 -1.37
N LEU A 184 0.67 -16.31 -1.09
CA LEU A 184 1.78 -17.07 -0.52
C LEU A 184 1.49 -17.58 0.90
N ALA A 185 0.50 -17.00 1.58
CA ALA A 185 0.04 -17.48 2.89
C ALA A 185 -0.86 -18.73 2.78
N LEU A 186 -1.37 -19.06 1.59
CA LEU A 186 -2.29 -20.18 1.41
C LEU A 186 -1.56 -21.50 1.24
N ASP A 187 -2.25 -22.56 1.64
CA ASP A 187 -1.85 -23.92 1.38
C ASP A 187 -1.59 -24.18 -0.13
N PRO A 188 -0.48 -24.82 -0.51
CA PRO A 188 -0.20 -25.27 -1.88
C PRO A 188 -1.36 -25.99 -2.55
N GLN A 189 -2.03 -26.95 -1.89
CA GLN A 189 -3.14 -27.71 -2.47
C GLN A 189 -4.35 -26.82 -2.72
N LEU A 190 -4.62 -25.87 -1.81
CA LEU A 190 -5.60 -24.81 -2.03
C LEU A 190 -5.31 -23.99 -3.29
N ARG A 191 -4.04 -23.64 -3.51
CA ARG A 191 -3.61 -22.89 -4.69
C ARG A 191 -3.76 -23.71 -5.96
N HIS A 192 -3.44 -25.01 -5.94
CA HIS A 192 -3.59 -25.92 -7.07
C HIS A 192 -5.05 -26.20 -7.42
N GLY A 193 -5.90 -26.49 -6.43
CA GLY A 193 -7.34 -26.62 -6.63
C GLY A 193 -7.93 -25.34 -7.24
N LEU A 194 -7.49 -24.16 -6.81
CA LEU A 194 -7.93 -22.90 -7.40
C LEU A 194 -7.47 -22.70 -8.85
N GLN A 195 -6.27 -23.15 -9.23
CA GLN A 195 -5.83 -23.16 -10.64
C GLN A 195 -6.77 -24.01 -11.50
N SER A 196 -7.19 -25.18 -10.99
CA SER A 196 -8.13 -26.06 -11.71
C SER A 196 -9.56 -25.49 -11.78
N ILE A 197 -9.99 -24.67 -10.81
CA ILE A 197 -11.33 -24.03 -10.82
C ILE A 197 -11.37 -22.79 -11.72
N SER A 198 -10.36 -21.93 -11.63
CA SER A 198 -10.44 -20.58 -12.21
C SER A 198 -10.03 -20.50 -13.68
N GLY A 199 -9.46 -21.58 -14.24
CA GLY A 199 -8.95 -21.62 -15.61
C GLY A 199 -7.80 -20.63 -15.89
N LYS A 200 -7.39 -19.86 -14.88
CA LYS A 200 -6.28 -18.93 -14.93
C LYS A 200 -5.14 -19.52 -14.13
N PRO A 201 -3.93 -19.64 -14.69
CA PRO A 201 -2.78 -20.07 -13.91
C PRO A 201 -2.54 -19.01 -12.83
N VAL A 202 -2.88 -19.32 -11.58
CA VAL A 202 -2.32 -18.61 -10.43
C VAL A 202 -0.82 -18.90 -10.51
N LEU A 203 -0.06 -17.99 -11.10
CA LEU A 203 1.36 -18.16 -11.35
C LEU A 203 2.10 -18.13 -10.01
N CYS A 204 2.16 -19.28 -9.32
CA CYS A 204 2.91 -19.47 -8.07
C CYS A 204 4.34 -18.95 -8.23
N ASN A 205 4.97 -19.27 -9.37
CA ASN A 205 6.30 -18.79 -9.72
C ASN A 205 6.39 -17.26 -9.83
N ILE A 206 5.35 -16.57 -10.33
CA ILE A 206 5.36 -15.11 -10.43
C ILE A 206 5.21 -14.48 -9.04
N THR A 207 4.34 -15.03 -8.19
CA THR A 207 4.09 -14.45 -6.85
C THR A 207 5.34 -14.61 -5.96
N ASP A 208 6.00 -15.77 -6.02
CA ASP A 208 7.27 -16.00 -5.34
C ASP A 208 8.38 -15.08 -5.88
N ARG A 209 8.51 -14.97 -7.21
CA ARG A 209 9.47 -14.04 -7.83
C ARG A 209 9.17 -12.58 -7.46
N ALA A 210 7.91 -12.18 -7.35
CA ALA A 210 7.52 -10.83 -6.94
C ALA A 210 7.89 -10.54 -5.47
N CYS A 211 7.75 -11.53 -4.59
CA CYS A 211 8.20 -11.42 -3.20
C CYS A 211 9.73 -11.27 -3.13
N LEU A 212 10.47 -12.14 -3.83
CA LEU A 212 11.93 -12.06 -3.90
C LEU A 212 12.42 -10.76 -4.54
N ALA A 213 11.77 -10.29 -5.60
CA ALA A 213 12.07 -9.02 -6.23
C ALA A 213 11.82 -7.83 -5.29
N SER A 214 10.76 -7.89 -4.46
CA SER A 214 10.49 -6.90 -3.43
C SER A 214 11.61 -6.87 -2.39
N LYS A 215 12.05 -8.03 -1.88
CA LYS A 215 13.20 -8.13 -0.96
C LYS A 215 14.48 -7.58 -1.57
N ARG A 216 14.81 -7.99 -2.81
CA ARG A 216 16.00 -7.51 -3.52
C ARG A 216 15.97 -6.00 -3.73
N ARG A 217 14.82 -5.43 -4.10
CA ARG A 217 14.68 -3.97 -4.26
C ARG A 217 14.91 -3.24 -2.95
N CYS A 218 14.35 -3.71 -1.85
CA CYS A 218 14.63 -3.17 -0.52
C CYS A 218 16.12 -3.25 -0.19
N HIS A 219 16.74 -4.43 -0.40
CA HIS A 219 18.14 -4.68 -0.12
C HIS A 219 19.07 -3.72 -0.88
N TYR A 220 19.00 -3.71 -2.22
CA TYR A 220 19.88 -2.86 -3.02
C TYR A 220 19.58 -1.38 -2.80
N GLY A 221 18.31 -0.99 -2.80
CA GLY A 221 17.92 0.41 -2.60
C GLY A 221 18.45 0.98 -1.28
N LEU A 222 18.28 0.24 -0.17
CA LEU A 222 18.77 0.66 1.15
C LEU A 222 20.29 0.64 1.23
N ALA A 223 20.95 -0.43 0.76
CA ALA A 223 22.41 -0.55 0.80
C ALA A 223 23.10 0.60 0.04
N ASP A 224 22.65 0.87 -1.19
CA ASP A 224 23.20 1.92 -2.05
C ASP A 224 22.90 3.34 -1.53
N SER A 225 21.95 3.46 -0.61
CA SER A 225 21.52 4.71 -0.01
C SER A 225 22.27 5.08 1.26
N LYS A 226 23.06 4.17 1.86
CA LYS A 226 23.78 4.45 3.12
C LYS A 226 24.67 5.68 3.07
N GLN A 227 25.25 5.96 1.91
CA GLN A 227 26.16 7.09 1.69
C GLN A 227 25.48 8.30 1.05
N ARG A 228 24.14 8.35 1.02
CA ARG A 228 23.37 9.42 0.38
C ARG A 228 22.63 10.26 1.39
N SER A 229 22.40 11.51 1.03
CA SER A 229 21.62 12.46 1.83
C SER A 229 20.19 12.53 1.28
N PHE A 230 19.21 12.54 2.16
CA PHE A 230 17.78 12.59 1.81
C PHE A 230 17.13 13.80 2.47
N GLY A 231 16.63 14.71 1.63
CA GLY A 231 15.88 15.88 2.07
C GLY A 231 14.39 15.60 2.29
N VAL A 232 13.66 16.69 2.46
CA VAL A 232 12.20 16.70 2.48
C VAL A 232 11.65 17.61 1.40
N ARG A 233 10.41 17.36 0.96
CA ARG A 233 9.71 18.17 -0.03
C ARG A 233 8.38 18.68 0.49
N GLU A 234 8.07 19.92 0.14
CA GLU A 234 6.76 20.56 0.26
C GLU A 234 6.32 20.99 -1.15
N GLU A 235 5.17 20.49 -1.61
CA GLU A 235 4.67 20.65 -2.98
C GLU A 235 3.21 21.10 -2.95
N TYR A 236 2.84 22.05 -3.79
CA TYR A 236 1.47 22.52 -3.99
C TYR A 236 1.08 22.50 -5.46
N ARG A 237 -0.16 22.08 -5.72
CA ARG A 237 -0.82 22.30 -7.01
C ARG A 237 -1.54 23.63 -6.96
N ILE A 238 -1.13 24.57 -7.80
CA ILE A 238 -1.70 25.91 -7.87
C ILE A 238 -2.27 26.22 -9.25
N SER A 239 -3.28 27.09 -9.29
CA SER A 239 -3.80 27.66 -10.53
C SER A 239 -2.78 28.58 -11.20
N TRP A 240 -2.88 28.72 -12.51
CA TRP A 240 -2.06 29.67 -13.27
C TRP A 240 -2.25 31.11 -12.80
N GLY A 241 -3.47 31.53 -12.47
CA GLY A 241 -3.72 32.87 -11.93
C GLY A 241 -2.98 33.15 -10.62
N LEU A 242 -2.91 32.17 -9.71
CA LEU A 242 -2.10 32.29 -8.49
C LEU A 242 -0.61 32.33 -8.82
N PHE A 243 -0.13 31.50 -9.75
CA PHE A 243 1.26 31.53 -10.20
C PHE A 243 1.67 32.92 -10.69
N GLN A 244 0.89 33.54 -11.59
CA GLN A 244 1.15 34.89 -12.10
C GLN A 244 1.10 35.97 -11.01
N SER A 245 0.16 35.84 -10.07
CA SER A 245 0.04 36.77 -8.94
C SER A 245 1.27 36.71 -8.03
N VAL A 246 1.75 35.50 -7.73
CA VAL A 246 2.99 35.30 -6.95
C VAL A 246 4.19 35.88 -7.69
N SER A 247 4.36 35.62 -8.99
CA SER A 247 5.44 36.22 -9.78
C SER A 247 5.43 37.75 -9.72
N THR A 248 4.25 38.36 -9.81
CA THR A 248 4.09 39.82 -9.74
C THR A 248 4.53 40.37 -8.40
N VAL A 249 4.14 39.73 -7.29
CA VAL A 249 4.61 40.11 -5.94
C VAL A 249 6.12 39.95 -5.84
N LEU A 250 6.68 38.83 -6.28
CA LEU A 250 8.12 38.57 -6.19
C LEU A 250 8.95 39.62 -6.96
N ARG A 251 8.49 40.11 -8.11
CA ARG A 251 9.16 41.19 -8.87
C ARG A 251 9.28 42.50 -8.09
N SER A 252 8.37 42.74 -7.15
CA SER A 252 8.39 43.91 -6.26
C SER A 252 9.36 43.78 -5.08
N LEU A 253 9.83 42.56 -4.78
CA LEU A 253 10.74 42.29 -3.66
C LEU A 253 12.20 42.46 -4.07
N THR A 254 13.08 42.71 -3.11
CA THR A 254 14.53 42.68 -3.36
C THR A 254 15.03 41.24 -3.53
N PRO A 255 16.17 41.00 -4.21
CA PRO A 255 16.75 39.66 -4.37
C PRO A 255 16.98 38.93 -3.03
N GLU A 256 17.35 39.66 -1.98
CA GLU A 256 17.59 39.11 -0.64
C GLU A 256 16.28 38.63 -0.01
N ALA A 257 15.19 39.39 -0.17
CA ALA A 257 13.87 39.02 0.33
C ALA A 257 13.27 37.80 -0.42
N ARG A 258 13.68 37.59 -1.68
CA ARG A 258 13.28 36.40 -2.47
C ARG A 258 14.11 35.16 -2.17
N SER A 259 15.35 35.35 -1.72
CA SER A 259 16.31 34.27 -1.49
C SER A 259 16.34 33.88 -0.02
N THR A 260 15.57 32.85 0.36
CA THR A 260 15.59 32.38 1.75
C THR A 260 16.83 31.54 2.03
N GLN A 261 17.85 32.12 2.66
CA GLN A 261 18.91 31.35 3.29
C GLN A 261 18.45 30.89 4.68
N LEU A 262 18.37 29.58 4.87
CA LEU A 262 18.09 29.01 6.19
C LEU A 262 19.40 28.98 6.99
N PRO A 263 19.47 29.62 8.18
CA PRO A 263 20.70 29.68 8.97
C PRO A 263 21.12 28.32 9.56
N GLY A 264 20.33 27.26 9.34
CA GLY A 264 20.58 25.91 9.82
C GLY A 264 19.46 24.95 9.41
N HIS A 265 19.43 23.77 10.05
CA HIS A 265 18.35 22.82 9.81
C HIS A 265 17.03 23.35 10.42
N PRO A 266 15.92 23.36 9.66
CA PRO A 266 14.64 23.82 10.19
C PRO A 266 14.19 23.05 11.43
N SER A 267 13.69 23.76 12.44
CA SER A 267 13.19 23.17 13.69
C SER A 267 12.02 22.19 13.47
N CYS A 268 11.32 22.32 12.34
CA CYS A 268 10.26 21.43 11.89
C CYS A 268 10.74 20.05 11.41
N LEU A 269 12.05 19.83 11.32
CA LEU A 269 12.66 18.60 10.86
C LEU A 269 13.36 17.84 11.99
N ARG A 270 13.44 16.52 11.83
CA ARG A 270 14.39 15.65 12.53
C ARG A 270 15.53 15.37 11.57
N VAL A 271 16.74 15.56 12.05
CA VAL A 271 17.96 15.23 11.32
C VAL A 271 18.50 13.93 11.91
N VAL A 272 18.68 12.93 11.07
CA VAL A 272 19.22 11.62 11.46
C VAL A 272 20.33 11.26 10.50
N ARG A 273 21.36 10.57 10.97
CA ARG A 273 22.38 10.00 10.08
C ARG A 273 21.73 9.01 9.13
N THR A 274 22.03 9.08 7.84
CA THR A 274 21.38 8.21 6.85
C THR A 274 21.63 6.74 7.16
N SER A 275 22.85 6.36 7.55
CA SER A 275 23.16 4.97 7.93
C SER A 275 22.24 4.44 9.03
N ILE A 276 22.01 5.22 10.09
CA ILE A 276 21.08 4.84 11.18
C ILE A 276 19.66 4.67 10.64
N PHE A 277 19.16 5.63 9.87
CA PHE A 277 17.78 5.55 9.36
C PHE A 277 17.60 4.35 8.42
N VAL A 278 18.54 4.15 7.50
CA VAL A 278 18.53 3.04 6.54
C VAL A 278 18.59 1.70 7.27
N ASP A 279 19.47 1.54 8.27
CA ASP A 279 19.58 0.31 9.05
C ASP A 279 18.31 0.07 9.88
N TYR A 280 17.70 1.12 10.43
CA TYR A 280 16.40 1.01 11.09
C TYR A 280 15.29 0.50 10.15
N VAL A 281 15.16 1.07 8.95
CA VAL A 281 14.18 0.60 7.95
C VAL A 281 14.49 -0.83 7.54
N TRP A 282 15.76 -1.15 7.33
CA TRP A 282 16.22 -2.50 7.00
C TRP A 282 15.82 -3.53 8.06
N HIS A 283 16.14 -3.28 9.31
CA HIS A 283 15.81 -4.18 10.42
C HIS A 283 14.30 -4.32 10.59
N THR A 284 13.53 -3.25 10.36
CA THR A 284 12.07 -3.29 10.35
C THR A 284 11.58 -4.24 9.25
N ILE A 285 12.09 -4.14 8.02
CA ILE A 285 11.70 -5.05 6.93
C ILE A 285 12.10 -6.49 7.26
N ASN A 286 13.34 -6.70 7.69
CA ASN A 286 13.87 -8.02 8.00
C ASN A 286 13.07 -8.73 9.09
N LYS A 287 12.66 -8.01 10.15
CA LYS A 287 11.82 -8.56 11.22
C LYS A 287 10.60 -9.30 10.67
N PHE A 288 9.89 -8.70 9.70
CA PHE A 288 8.66 -9.29 9.16
C PHE A 288 8.91 -10.26 8.01
N THR A 289 9.94 -10.03 7.18
CA THR A 289 10.31 -11.04 6.16
C THR A 289 10.80 -12.32 6.82
N THR A 290 11.61 -12.24 7.87
CA THR A 290 12.11 -13.40 8.61
C THR A 290 10.97 -14.16 9.27
N GLY A 291 10.02 -13.47 9.91
CA GLY A 291 8.84 -14.13 10.49
C GLY A 291 8.00 -14.86 9.44
N PHE A 292 7.78 -14.25 8.29
CA PHE A 292 7.10 -14.89 7.16
C PHE A 292 7.85 -16.13 6.66
N GLU A 293 9.16 -16.02 6.46
CA GLU A 293 10.01 -17.10 5.93
C GLU A 293 10.16 -18.26 6.91
N LEU A 294 10.25 -17.97 8.21
CA LEU A 294 10.32 -18.98 9.26
C LEU A 294 9.07 -19.85 9.27
N ILE A 295 7.88 -19.23 9.28
CA ILE A 295 6.61 -19.98 9.25
C ILE A 295 6.51 -20.78 7.95
N ARG A 296 6.92 -20.17 6.83
CA ARG A 296 6.92 -20.84 5.53
C ARG A 296 7.87 -22.04 5.49
N ALA A 297 9.00 -22.00 6.21
CA ALA A 297 9.97 -23.07 6.30
C ALA A 297 9.55 -24.20 7.26
N GLN A 298 8.81 -23.88 8.32
CA GLN A 298 8.33 -24.85 9.32
C GLN A 298 7.11 -25.67 8.87
N ARG A 299 6.57 -25.43 7.68
CA ARG A 299 5.47 -26.22 7.14
C ARG A 299 5.89 -27.69 7.04
N SER A 300 5.09 -28.57 7.63
CA SER A 300 5.32 -30.02 7.56
C SER A 300 4.79 -30.54 6.24
N GLY A 301 5.69 -30.77 5.27
CA GLY A 301 5.32 -31.19 3.92
C GLY A 301 4.61 -30.07 3.14
N GLU A 302 3.57 -30.43 2.38
CA GLU A 302 2.79 -29.46 1.60
C GLU A 302 1.67 -28.77 2.39
N LEU A 303 1.46 -29.11 3.67
CA LEU A 303 0.31 -28.63 4.43
C LEU A 303 0.63 -27.33 5.20
N THR A 304 -0.25 -26.35 5.06
CA THR A 304 -0.22 -25.07 5.79
C THR A 304 -1.44 -24.97 6.69
N THR A 305 -1.22 -24.90 8.00
CA THR A 305 -2.33 -24.79 8.95
C THR A 305 -3.02 -23.44 8.85
N TRP A 306 -4.24 -23.34 9.40
CA TRP A 306 -4.96 -22.08 9.43
C TRP A 306 -4.25 -20.99 10.23
N GLU A 307 -3.62 -21.35 11.36
CA GLU A 307 -2.83 -20.39 12.16
C GLU A 307 -1.60 -19.89 11.41
N GLN A 308 -0.88 -20.80 10.73
CA GLN A 308 0.24 -20.42 9.86
C GLN A 308 -0.21 -19.47 8.74
N THR A 309 -1.38 -19.73 8.15
CA THR A 309 -1.99 -18.85 7.13
C THR A 309 -2.25 -17.45 7.68
N LYS A 310 -2.86 -17.33 8.88
CA LYS A 310 -3.11 -16.03 9.52
C LYS A 310 -1.82 -15.26 9.79
N MET A 311 -0.81 -15.96 10.30
CA MET A 311 0.47 -15.35 10.66
C MET A 311 1.25 -14.89 9.42
N MET A 312 1.30 -15.71 8.36
CA MET A 312 1.89 -15.29 7.09
C MET A 312 1.13 -14.11 6.48
N ASP A 313 -0.20 -14.13 6.52
CA ASP A 313 -1.04 -13.00 6.09
C ASP A 313 -0.74 -11.72 6.88
N MET A 314 -0.58 -11.84 8.21
CA MET A 314 -0.18 -10.74 9.08
C MET A 314 1.17 -10.14 8.64
N PHE A 315 2.22 -10.96 8.48
CA PHE A 315 3.53 -10.48 8.05
C PHE A 315 3.50 -9.79 6.69
N LEU A 316 2.79 -10.34 5.71
CA LEU A 316 2.68 -9.75 4.37
C LEU A 316 1.93 -8.42 4.38
N ARG A 317 0.88 -8.29 5.21
CA ARG A 317 0.19 -7.00 5.40
C ARG A 317 1.06 -5.98 6.10
N TYR A 318 1.86 -6.42 7.07
CA TYR A 318 2.83 -5.58 7.74
C TYR A 318 3.89 -5.04 6.77
N LEU A 319 4.46 -5.90 5.93
CA LEU A 319 5.49 -5.51 4.95
C LEU A 319 5.01 -4.42 3.98
N ARG A 320 3.72 -4.39 3.65
CA ARG A 320 3.12 -3.33 2.83
C ARG A 320 3.22 -1.95 3.47
N VAL A 321 3.21 -1.85 4.79
CA VAL A 321 3.19 -0.57 5.52
C VAL A 321 4.55 -0.22 6.12
N ALA A 322 5.40 -1.24 6.36
CA ALA A 322 6.79 -1.05 6.71
C ALA A 322 7.59 -0.44 5.54
N VAL A 323 7.18 -0.74 4.30
CA VAL A 323 7.83 -0.24 3.09
C VAL A 323 6.96 0.79 2.38
N GLY A 324 7.32 2.07 2.55
CA GLY A 324 6.64 3.21 1.96
C GLY A 324 5.51 3.71 2.86
N GLY A 325 5.54 5.01 3.17
CA GLY A 325 4.63 5.68 4.12
C GLY A 325 3.15 5.59 3.74
N HIS A 326 2.53 4.46 4.07
CA HIS A 326 1.10 4.21 3.93
C HIS A 326 0.33 4.71 5.14
N ASP A 327 -0.92 5.10 4.92
CA ASP A 327 -1.86 5.41 6.00
C ASP A 327 -2.47 4.10 6.52
N TYR A 328 -1.69 3.40 7.34
CA TYR A 328 -2.11 2.16 7.97
C TYR A 328 -3.10 2.37 9.12
N SER A 329 -3.46 3.62 9.47
CA SER A 329 -4.53 3.90 10.44
C SER A 329 -5.91 3.46 9.93
N ARG A 330 -6.05 3.36 8.60
CA ARG A 330 -7.26 2.84 7.94
C ARG A 330 -7.32 1.32 7.89
N GLU A 331 -6.23 0.64 8.22
CA GLU A 331 -6.16 -0.81 8.16
C GLU A 331 -6.49 -1.41 9.53
N GLY A 332 -7.77 -1.72 9.76
CA GLY A 332 -8.27 -2.17 11.06
C GLY A 332 -7.50 -3.37 11.68
N ALA A 333 -6.97 -4.28 10.85
CA ALA A 333 -6.18 -5.40 11.35
C ALA A 333 -4.81 -5.00 11.92
N LEU A 334 -4.24 -3.88 11.46
CA LEU A 334 -2.98 -3.36 11.99
C LEU A 334 -3.26 -2.31 13.08
N TRP A 335 -4.21 -1.41 12.82
CA TRP A 335 -4.49 -0.25 13.65
C TRP A 335 -5.19 -0.58 14.96
N TRP A 336 -6.27 -1.38 14.92
CA TRP A 336 -7.10 -1.59 16.09
C TRP A 336 -6.37 -2.41 17.14
N SER A 337 -6.51 -2.02 18.41
CA SER A 337 -6.26 -2.91 19.53
C SER A 337 -7.45 -3.87 19.64
N ARG A 338 -8.54 -3.43 20.26
CA ARG A 338 -9.82 -4.13 20.36
C ARG A 338 -10.94 -3.28 19.78
N ARG A 339 -11.84 -3.86 18.99
CA ARG A 339 -13.01 -3.17 18.45
C ARG A 339 -14.25 -4.03 18.54
N GLU A 340 -15.28 -3.50 19.18
CA GLU A 340 -16.61 -4.09 19.17
C GLU A 340 -17.37 -3.56 17.96
N LEU A 341 -17.95 -4.47 17.18
CA LEU A 341 -18.81 -4.13 16.06
C LEU A 341 -20.22 -4.66 16.34
N PRO A 342 -21.27 -3.84 16.15
CA PRO A 342 -22.64 -4.28 16.29
C PRO A 342 -22.94 -5.36 15.24
N GLN A 343 -23.74 -6.36 15.63
CA GLN A 343 -24.24 -7.38 14.72
C GLN A 343 -25.73 -7.17 14.43
N PRO A 344 -26.22 -7.54 13.24
CA PRO A 344 -27.65 -7.45 12.89
C PRO A 344 -28.57 -8.22 13.85
N ALA A 345 -28.06 -9.28 14.45
CA ALA A 345 -28.72 -10.03 15.51
C ALA A 345 -27.67 -10.59 16.49
N GLY A 346 -27.98 -10.55 17.79
CA GLY A 346 -27.12 -11.08 18.86
C GLY A 346 -26.13 -10.07 19.45
N LEU A 347 -25.22 -10.58 20.28
CA LEU A 347 -24.21 -9.77 20.97
C LEU A 347 -23.20 -9.14 19.99
N PRO A 348 -22.68 -7.93 20.28
CA PRO A 348 -21.61 -7.33 19.51
C PRO A 348 -20.42 -8.27 19.35
N ARG A 349 -19.85 -8.32 18.15
CA ARG A 349 -18.66 -9.13 17.90
C ARG A 349 -17.42 -8.32 18.19
N VAL A 350 -16.52 -8.92 18.96
CA VAL A 350 -15.21 -8.34 19.23
C VAL A 350 -14.24 -8.74 18.12
N TYR A 351 -13.50 -7.77 17.63
CA TYR A 351 -12.40 -7.96 16.69
C TYR A 351 -11.11 -7.39 17.26
N TYR A 352 -10.01 -8.04 16.87
CA TYR A 352 -8.68 -7.69 17.31
C TYR A 352 -7.76 -7.41 16.12
N GLY A 353 -7.01 -6.31 16.20
CA GLY A 353 -5.90 -6.01 15.29
C GLY A 353 -4.56 -6.18 16.01
N LEU A 354 -3.49 -5.52 15.53
CA LEU A 354 -2.17 -5.55 16.16
C LEU A 354 -1.93 -4.43 17.19
N GLY A 355 -2.85 -3.48 17.30
CA GLY A 355 -2.78 -2.42 18.30
C GLY A 355 -1.87 -1.25 17.98
N PHE A 356 -1.56 -0.97 16.71
CA PHE A 356 -0.65 0.13 16.36
C PHE A 356 -1.13 1.49 16.88
N SER A 357 -2.43 1.70 17.02
CA SER A 357 -2.96 2.93 17.58
C SER A 357 -2.47 3.20 19.00
N GLN A 358 -2.31 2.15 19.81
CA GLN A 358 -1.84 2.26 21.20
C GLN A 358 -0.31 2.21 21.24
N ALA A 359 0.28 1.26 20.52
CA ALA A 359 1.73 1.05 20.52
C ALA A 359 2.50 2.28 20.02
N LEU A 360 1.99 2.96 18.98
CA LEU A 360 2.61 4.20 18.51
C LEU A 360 2.65 5.27 19.57
N GLU A 361 1.54 5.50 20.28
CA GLU A 361 1.47 6.54 21.31
C GLU A 361 2.36 6.19 22.51
N GLN A 362 2.34 4.93 22.94
CA GLN A 362 3.11 4.45 24.09
C GLN A 362 4.61 4.36 23.84
N TYR A 363 5.03 3.84 22.69
CA TYR A 363 6.44 3.49 22.41
C TYR A 363 7.08 4.35 21.32
N GLY A 364 6.31 5.19 20.62
CA GLY A 364 6.81 5.95 19.46
C GLY A 364 7.00 5.11 18.20
N TYR A 365 6.69 3.81 18.25
CA TYR A 365 6.88 2.82 17.19
C TYR A 365 5.74 1.80 17.19
N CYS A 366 5.41 1.26 16.02
CA CYS A 366 4.39 0.21 15.89
C CYS A 366 4.90 -1.14 16.42
N TRP A 367 4.73 -1.38 17.71
CA TRP A 367 4.89 -2.72 18.27
C TRP A 367 3.64 -3.58 18.08
N ILE A 368 3.80 -4.90 18.13
CA ILE A 368 2.67 -5.84 18.12
C ILE A 368 2.26 -6.07 19.57
N GLU A 369 1.00 -5.78 19.90
CA GLU A 369 0.43 -6.11 21.22
C GLU A 369 0.58 -7.62 21.54
N PRO A 370 0.57 -8.02 22.82
CA PRO A 370 0.80 -9.41 23.25
C PRO A 370 -0.38 -10.32 22.84
N ARG A 371 -0.36 -10.75 21.58
CA ARG A 371 -1.44 -11.44 20.87
C ARG A 371 -0.99 -12.74 20.23
N ILE A 372 0.31 -13.00 20.28
CA ILE A 372 0.98 -14.07 19.55
C ILE A 372 1.74 -14.90 20.57
N ASP A 373 1.54 -16.22 20.50
CA ASP A 373 2.48 -17.17 21.06
C ASP A 373 3.64 -17.29 20.07
N TRP A 374 4.79 -16.69 20.41
CA TRP A 374 5.97 -16.71 19.54
C TRP A 374 6.68 -18.06 19.50
N THR A 375 6.43 -18.94 20.48
CA THR A 375 6.95 -20.31 20.51
C THR A 375 6.20 -21.18 19.52
N LEU A 376 4.87 -21.08 19.53
CA LEU A 376 3.99 -21.83 18.62
C LEU A 376 3.77 -21.13 17.27
N LEU A 377 4.22 -19.88 17.14
CA LEU A 377 4.01 -19.01 15.99
C LEU A 377 2.54 -18.98 15.56
N SER A 378 1.66 -18.71 16.52
CA SER A 378 0.21 -18.65 16.34
C SER A 378 -0.40 -17.51 17.15
N PHE A 379 -1.61 -17.09 16.81
CA PHE A 379 -2.35 -16.16 17.66
C PHE A 379 -2.81 -16.87 18.93
N LEU A 380 -2.91 -16.12 20.03
CA LEU A 380 -3.37 -16.69 21.30
C LEU A 380 -4.76 -17.35 21.13
N PRO A 381 -5.00 -18.51 21.76
CA PRO A 381 -6.21 -19.33 21.52
C PRO A 381 -7.53 -18.58 21.80
N ASP A 382 -7.54 -17.70 22.78
CA ASP A 382 -8.69 -16.90 23.22
C ASP A 382 -9.11 -15.83 22.20
N ILE A 383 -8.18 -15.35 21.37
CA ILE A 383 -8.45 -14.28 20.39
C ILE A 383 -8.38 -14.74 18.94
N THR A 384 -7.82 -15.91 18.64
CA THR A 384 -7.52 -16.34 17.27
C THR A 384 -8.76 -16.41 16.35
N GLY A 385 -9.95 -16.66 16.92
CA GLY A 385 -11.23 -16.62 16.18
C GLY A 385 -11.73 -15.20 15.82
N SER A 386 -11.13 -14.18 16.41
CA SER A 386 -11.55 -12.78 16.39
C SER A 386 -10.52 -11.83 15.77
N VAL A 387 -9.35 -12.35 15.35
CA VAL A 387 -8.38 -11.55 14.59
C VAL A 387 -8.81 -11.35 13.13
N LEU A 388 -8.33 -10.28 12.51
CA LEU A 388 -8.70 -9.85 11.16
C LEU A 388 -7.79 -10.40 10.04
N PHE A 389 -6.98 -11.43 10.35
CA PHE A 389 -6.08 -12.10 9.42
C PHE A 389 -6.69 -13.41 8.89
N GLY A 390 -6.35 -13.79 7.66
CA GLY A 390 -6.83 -15.01 7.00
C GLY A 390 -8.27 -14.94 6.45
N ASN A 391 -9.24 -14.39 7.18
CA ASN A 391 -10.67 -14.62 6.89
C ASN A 391 -11.43 -13.52 6.12
N GLY A 392 -10.95 -12.28 6.06
CA GLY A 392 -11.73 -11.18 5.47
C GLY A 392 -11.50 -11.01 3.98
N THR A 393 -10.26 -10.70 3.61
CA THR A 393 -9.93 -10.22 2.26
C THR A 393 -9.49 -11.32 1.31
N LEU A 394 -8.79 -12.35 1.81
CA LEU A 394 -8.50 -13.56 1.04
C LEU A 394 -9.85 -14.23 0.71
N HIS A 395 -10.64 -14.56 1.73
CA HIS A 395 -11.98 -15.14 1.55
C HIS A 395 -12.88 -14.32 0.61
N GLN A 396 -13.03 -12.99 0.77
CA GLN A 396 -13.87 -12.17 -0.12
C GLN A 396 -13.33 -12.07 -1.55
N ARG A 397 -12.01 -11.97 -1.76
CA ARG A 397 -11.43 -12.04 -3.12
C ARG A 397 -11.65 -13.42 -3.73
N PHE A 398 -11.57 -14.49 -2.96
CA PHE A 398 -11.84 -15.85 -3.43
C PHE A 398 -13.33 -16.14 -3.66
N MET A 399 -14.23 -15.52 -2.89
CA MET A 399 -15.69 -15.55 -3.19
C MET A 399 -16.01 -14.93 -4.53
N LYS A 400 -15.22 -13.94 -4.97
CA LYS A 400 -15.33 -13.36 -6.31
C LYS A 400 -15.01 -14.36 -7.42
N TYR A 401 -14.34 -15.47 -7.10
CA TYR A 401 -13.88 -16.47 -8.06
C TYR A 401 -14.63 -17.82 -8.02
N SER A 402 -15.38 -18.17 -6.96
CA SER A 402 -16.46 -19.20 -6.99
C SER A 402 -17.09 -19.45 -5.61
N GLY A 403 -18.36 -19.89 -5.58
CA GLY A 403 -19.06 -20.33 -4.35
C GLY A 403 -18.50 -21.61 -3.69
N HIS A 404 -17.68 -22.38 -4.43
CA HIS A 404 -17.05 -23.61 -3.94
C HIS A 404 -15.93 -23.33 -2.92
N ALA A 405 -15.27 -22.18 -3.01
CA ALA A 405 -14.24 -21.75 -2.05
C ALA A 405 -14.79 -21.62 -0.61
N ARG A 406 -16.08 -21.27 -0.44
CA ARG A 406 -16.73 -21.15 0.88
C ARG A 406 -16.77 -22.45 1.65
N ARG A 407 -17.16 -23.53 0.98
CA ARG A 407 -17.22 -24.88 1.55
C ARG A 407 -15.82 -25.39 1.87
N PHE A 408 -14.83 -25.07 1.04
CA PHE A 408 -13.46 -25.48 1.27
C PHE A 408 -12.86 -24.87 2.54
N PHE A 409 -12.88 -23.53 2.69
CA PHE A 409 -12.31 -22.87 3.88
C PHE A 409 -13.01 -23.29 5.18
N GLY A 410 -14.34 -23.49 5.14
CA GLY A 410 -15.08 -24.06 6.26
C GLY A 410 -14.57 -25.45 6.65
N ARG A 411 -14.30 -26.31 5.66
CA ARG A 411 -13.82 -27.68 5.87
C ARG A 411 -12.38 -27.76 6.38
N SER A 412 -11.44 -26.95 5.88
CA SER A 412 -10.08 -26.88 6.47
C SER A 412 -10.12 -26.47 7.94
N ARG A 413 -10.95 -25.48 8.30
CA ARG A 413 -11.11 -25.09 9.70
C ARG A 413 -11.68 -26.23 10.55
N CYS A 414 -12.64 -26.98 10.04
CA CYS A 414 -13.17 -28.17 10.72
C CYS A 414 -12.11 -29.27 10.86
N ALA A 415 -11.24 -29.45 9.87
CA ALA A 415 -10.14 -30.41 9.96
C ALA A 415 -9.13 -30.02 11.04
N ASP A 416 -8.73 -28.75 11.11
CA ASP A 416 -7.83 -28.24 12.16
C ASP A 416 -8.45 -28.42 13.56
N LEU A 417 -9.74 -28.12 13.72
CA LEU A 417 -10.49 -28.37 14.97
C LEU A 417 -10.50 -29.86 15.35
N GLY A 418 -10.70 -30.75 14.38
CA GLY A 418 -10.66 -32.19 14.64
C GLY A 418 -9.27 -32.66 15.07
N LEU A 419 -8.20 -32.14 14.46
CA LEU A 419 -6.83 -32.44 14.88
C LEU A 419 -6.53 -31.91 16.29
N GLU A 420 -7.08 -30.77 16.66
CA GLU A 420 -6.96 -30.19 18.00
C GLU A 420 -7.70 -31.05 19.04
N TRP A 421 -8.92 -31.48 18.73
CA TRP A 421 -9.68 -32.41 19.57
C TRP A 421 -9.01 -33.77 19.71
N LEU A 422 -8.36 -34.30 18.67
CA LEU A 422 -7.60 -35.55 18.79
C LEU A 422 -6.45 -35.43 19.80
N ARG A 423 -5.79 -34.27 19.87
CA ARG A 423 -4.74 -34.03 20.87
C ARG A 423 -5.32 -33.87 22.27
N GLN A 424 -6.49 -33.23 22.39
CA GLN A 424 -7.14 -32.98 23.67
C GLN A 424 -7.75 -34.25 24.29
N TYR A 425 -8.31 -35.15 23.46
CA TYR A 425 -9.04 -36.34 23.90
C TYR A 425 -8.30 -37.65 23.60
N ALA A 426 -6.97 -37.61 23.45
CA ALA A 426 -6.15 -38.75 23.00
C ALA A 426 -6.28 -40.03 23.88
N GLY A 427 -6.79 -39.92 25.11
CA GLY A 427 -7.02 -41.05 26.02
C GLY A 427 -8.45 -41.62 25.98
N GLU A 428 -9.37 -41.02 25.23
CA GLU A 428 -10.78 -41.42 25.19
C GLU A 428 -11.11 -42.05 23.82
N ASN A 429 -11.00 -43.37 23.74
CA ASN A 429 -11.13 -44.13 22.49
C ASN A 429 -12.43 -43.83 21.72
N ILE A 430 -13.57 -43.71 22.43
CA ILE A 430 -14.88 -43.45 21.80
C ILE A 430 -14.92 -42.06 21.15
N ILE A 431 -14.38 -41.04 21.84
CA ILE A 431 -14.33 -39.67 21.31
C ILE A 431 -13.33 -39.58 20.17
N THR A 432 -12.18 -40.24 20.32
CA THR A 432 -11.13 -40.31 19.30
C THR A 432 -11.65 -40.93 18.00
N ASP A 433 -12.38 -42.05 18.07
CA ASP A 433 -12.99 -42.70 16.91
C ASP A 433 -14.04 -41.82 16.22
N GLN A 434 -14.84 -41.08 16.99
CA GLN A 434 -15.81 -40.14 16.44
C GLN A 434 -15.15 -38.96 15.72
N ILE A 435 -14.07 -38.42 16.30
CA ILE A 435 -13.30 -37.34 15.68
C ILE A 435 -12.61 -37.85 14.40
N LEU A 436 -11.99 -39.04 14.42
CA LEU A 436 -11.39 -39.66 13.25
C LEU A 436 -12.41 -39.91 12.14
N SER A 437 -13.59 -40.42 12.48
CA SER A 437 -14.70 -40.63 11.54
C SER A 437 -15.18 -39.32 10.90
N TRP A 438 -15.31 -38.27 11.70
CA TRP A 438 -15.66 -36.93 11.23
C TRP A 438 -14.58 -36.31 10.33
N LEU A 439 -13.31 -36.44 10.69
CA LEU A 439 -12.16 -36.01 9.87
C LEU A 439 -12.12 -36.77 8.54
N CYS A 440 -12.30 -38.08 8.55
CA CYS A 440 -12.43 -38.90 7.34
C CYS A 440 -13.58 -38.40 6.45
N HIS A 441 -14.72 -38.06 7.04
CA HIS A 441 -15.85 -37.49 6.30
C HIS A 441 -15.50 -36.14 5.64
N ILE A 442 -14.81 -35.25 6.36
CA ILE A 442 -14.34 -33.96 5.83
C ILE A 442 -13.38 -34.18 4.64
N CYS A 443 -12.40 -35.07 4.80
CA CYS A 443 -11.42 -35.41 3.76
C CYS A 443 -12.09 -35.99 2.51
N LEU A 444 -13.00 -36.96 2.68
CA LEU A 444 -13.76 -37.55 1.57
C LEU A 444 -14.62 -36.52 0.84
N GLN A 445 -15.23 -35.60 1.58
CA GLN A 445 -16.00 -34.51 0.98
C GLN A 445 -15.13 -33.49 0.23
N GLN A 446 -13.88 -33.26 0.65
CA GLN A 446 -12.92 -32.42 -0.09
C GLN A 446 -12.45 -33.13 -1.37
N MET A 447 -12.12 -34.43 -1.32
CA MET A 447 -11.72 -35.20 -2.51
C MET A 447 -12.85 -35.36 -3.55
N ARG A 448 -14.11 -35.45 -3.14
CA ARG A 448 -15.25 -35.50 -4.07
C ARG A 448 -15.46 -34.21 -4.89
N VAL A 449 -14.93 -33.07 -4.46
CA VAL A 449 -14.98 -31.82 -5.24
C VAL A 449 -13.91 -31.82 -6.35
N GLU A 450 -12.78 -32.50 -6.15
CA GLU A 450 -11.74 -32.71 -7.15
C GLU A 450 -12.20 -33.74 -8.21
N LEU A 451 -12.76 -34.88 -7.78
CA LEU A 451 -13.31 -35.91 -8.68
C LEU A 451 -14.56 -35.44 -9.44
N GLY A 452 -15.37 -34.57 -8.85
CA GLY A 452 -16.58 -33.98 -9.46
C GLY A 452 -16.31 -33.08 -10.67
N LYS A 453 -15.04 -32.74 -10.93
CA LYS A 453 -14.63 -31.95 -12.11
C LYS A 453 -14.07 -32.78 -13.25
N GLN A 454 -13.51 -33.95 -12.95
CA GLN A 454 -13.13 -34.93 -13.98
C GLN A 454 -14.35 -35.69 -14.51
N THR A 455 -15.43 -35.80 -13.74
CA THR A 455 -16.65 -36.53 -14.14
C THR A 455 -17.59 -35.78 -15.08
N VAL A 456 -17.26 -34.56 -15.51
CA VAL A 456 -18.05 -33.83 -16.52
C VAL A 456 -17.49 -33.98 -17.94
N SER A 457 -16.29 -34.56 -18.15
CA SER A 457 -15.77 -34.79 -19.50
C SER A 457 -15.79 -36.22 -20.00
N GLU A 458 -16.04 -37.24 -19.18
CA GLU A 458 -15.99 -38.64 -19.66
C GLU A 458 -17.10 -39.49 -19.03
N ALA A 459 -18.02 -39.93 -19.89
CA ALA A 459 -19.11 -40.84 -19.56
C ALA A 459 -18.66 -42.30 -19.71
N LEU A 460 -18.54 -43.01 -18.58
CA LEU A 460 -18.68 -44.47 -18.32
C LEU A 460 -17.75 -45.48 -19.05
N PRO A 461 -17.58 -46.74 -18.56
CA PRO A 461 -18.09 -47.36 -17.32
C PRO A 461 -17.06 -48.10 -16.42
N MET A 462 -17.45 -48.32 -15.15
CA MET A 462 -17.18 -49.45 -14.23
C MET A 462 -15.80 -50.14 -14.22
N ASP A 463 -15.08 -50.00 -13.09
CA ASP A 463 -14.68 -51.07 -12.15
C ASP A 463 -13.43 -50.64 -11.36
N MET A 464 -13.56 -50.44 -10.04
CA MET A 464 -12.41 -50.59 -9.15
C MET A 464 -12.83 -50.97 -7.73
N TYR A 465 -12.74 -52.28 -7.55
CA TYR A 465 -12.47 -53.02 -6.33
C TYR A 465 -11.51 -52.33 -5.34
N CYS A 466 -11.64 -52.74 -4.07
CA CYS A 466 -10.67 -52.64 -2.97
C CYS A 466 -10.83 -51.47 -1.97
N ILE A 467 -11.94 -51.54 -1.25
CA ILE A 467 -11.91 -51.61 0.22
C ILE A 467 -11.10 -52.87 0.60
N ALA A 468 -9.79 -52.76 0.81
CA ALA A 468 -8.98 -53.84 1.39
C ALA A 468 -7.57 -53.36 1.76
N THR A 469 -7.42 -52.70 2.91
CA THR A 469 -6.24 -52.83 3.80
C THR A 469 -6.41 -52.09 5.13
N TYR A 470 -7.64 -51.92 5.61
CA TYR A 470 -7.93 -51.60 7.02
C TYR A 470 -8.46 -52.86 7.72
N ALA A 471 -7.57 -53.86 7.82
CA ALA A 471 -7.64 -54.95 8.79
C ALA A 471 -6.27 -55.64 8.78
N ASN A 472 -5.30 -55.05 9.45
CA ASN A 472 -4.21 -55.82 10.06
C ASN A 472 -3.46 -54.96 11.07
N ARG A 473 -4.05 -54.85 12.26
CA ARG A 473 -3.41 -55.35 13.47
C ARG A 473 -4.38 -55.33 14.65
N LYS A 474 -4.53 -56.50 15.27
CA LYS A 474 -4.52 -56.58 16.73
C LYS A 474 -3.25 -55.91 17.26
#